data_AF-A0A3G7TK39-F1
#
_entry.id   AF-A0A3G7TK39-F1
#
_cell.length_a   1.000
_cell.length_b   1.000
_cell.length_c   1.000
_cell.angle_alpha   90.00
_cell.angle_beta   90.00
_cell.angle_gamma   90.00
#
_symmetry.space_group_name_H-M   'P 1'
#
loop_
_entity.id
_entity.type
_entity.pdbx_description
1 polymer ?
#
loop_
_entity_poly.entity_id
_entity_poly.type
_entity_poly.pdbx_seq_one_letter_code
_entity_poly.pdbx_strand_id
1 'polypeptide(L)'
;MFSRTQRSSVFLATSLSTLILSSLSLPAQAVEFNSSSASYSDRISALHQEVDLKFTVRPSGFTVDDLQKLQDGLKSSSAELEKLKDVVNSQARLIEELKRNTGSSSSSNASEMSNLKKITGEQASQLKKLETQLEEFKRNNGTSSSSNASEVNNLKRVTSDQASELDKLGKQIEELKRGNNSSSSSNSSELNNLKSTVGSQASELEKLGKQIEELKHGNSSSSSSSSSELSSLKSEVSNQGQNLDQLKRSLEDLRSKVK
;
A
#
# COMPACT_ATOMS: atom_id res chain seq x y z
N MET A 1 -2.27 -51.44 85.09
CA MET A 1 -1.93 -52.09 86.37
C MET A 1 -0.87 -53.12 86.07
N PHE A 2 0.28 -53.10 86.74
CA PHE A 2 1.00 -54.26 87.27
C PHE A 2 2.32 -53.77 87.88
N SER A 3 2.58 -54.28 89.08
CA SER A 3 3.25 -53.60 90.16
C SER A 3 4.77 -53.78 90.13
N ARG A 4 5.48 -52.74 90.57
CA ARG A 4 6.84 -52.85 91.11
C ARG A 4 6.81 -53.76 92.34
N THR A 5 7.63 -54.79 92.37
CA THR A 5 7.93 -55.56 93.59
C THR A 5 9.41 -55.52 93.91
N GLN A 6 9.66 -55.21 95.18
CA GLN A 6 10.93 -54.94 95.82
C GLN A 6 11.83 -56.17 95.90
N ARG A 7 13.12 -55.86 96.02
CA ARG A 7 14.20 -56.73 96.45
C ARG A 7 13.90 -57.34 97.83
N SER A 8 14.27 -58.60 98.02
CA SER A 8 14.71 -59.10 99.33
C SER A 8 15.81 -60.14 99.10
N SER A 9 17.01 -59.78 99.54
CA SER A 9 18.19 -60.64 99.62
C SER A 9 18.22 -61.18 101.05
N VAL A 10 18.13 -62.51 101.21
CA VAL A 10 18.37 -63.14 102.51
C VAL A 10 19.49 -64.16 102.36
N PHE A 11 20.42 -64.03 103.29
CA PHE A 11 21.71 -64.64 103.38
C PHE A 11 21.68 -66.15 103.67
N LEU A 12 22.76 -66.78 103.21
CA LEU A 12 23.30 -68.09 103.56
C LEU A 12 23.13 -68.46 105.05
N ALA A 13 22.72 -69.71 105.30
CA ALA A 13 23.15 -70.46 106.47
C ALA A 13 23.30 -71.94 106.11
N THR A 14 24.56 -72.30 105.88
CA THR A 14 25.13 -73.65 105.79
C THR A 14 24.82 -74.48 107.04
N SER A 15 24.21 -75.65 106.86
CA SER A 15 24.30 -76.74 107.85
C SER A 15 24.85 -77.99 107.18
N LEU A 16 25.94 -78.47 107.78
CA LEU A 16 26.85 -79.49 107.34
C LEU A 16 26.28 -80.87 107.71
N SER A 17 25.85 -81.66 106.72
CA SER A 17 25.51 -83.07 106.93
C SER A 17 26.54 -83.95 106.23
N THR A 18 27.41 -84.54 107.05
CA THR A 18 28.41 -85.54 106.69
C THR A 18 27.77 -86.79 106.10
N LEU A 19 28.08 -87.14 104.85
CA LEU A 19 27.80 -88.45 104.28
C LEU A 19 29.13 -89.17 104.01
N ILE A 20 29.29 -90.33 104.66
CA ILE A 20 30.46 -91.19 104.63
C ILE A 20 30.58 -91.85 103.24
N LEU A 21 31.78 -91.76 102.67
CA LEU A 21 32.13 -92.19 101.32
C LEU A 21 32.53 -93.68 101.32
N SER A 22 31.65 -94.57 100.86
CA SER A 22 31.96 -95.98 100.60
C SER A 22 32.17 -96.21 99.10
N SER A 23 33.44 -96.29 98.70
CA SER A 23 34.00 -97.00 97.54
C SER A 23 33.12 -97.21 96.30
N LEU A 24 33.24 -96.31 95.33
CA LEU A 24 33.14 -96.65 93.90
C LEU A 24 34.02 -95.70 93.09
N SER A 25 35.23 -96.16 92.76
CA SER A 25 36.14 -95.47 91.84
C SER A 25 35.59 -95.61 90.41
N LEU A 26 34.71 -94.69 90.02
CA LEU A 26 34.54 -94.33 88.61
C LEU A 26 35.39 -93.08 88.36
N PRO A 27 36.04 -92.93 87.20
CA PRO A 27 36.55 -91.63 86.77
C PRO A 27 35.35 -90.73 86.43
N ALA A 28 34.66 -90.23 87.45
CA ALA A 28 33.73 -89.14 87.29
C ALA A 28 34.57 -87.88 87.10
N GLN A 29 34.84 -87.53 85.85
CA GLN A 29 35.39 -86.22 85.49
C GLN A 29 34.39 -85.19 86.00
N ALA A 30 34.73 -84.51 87.10
CA ALA A 30 33.88 -83.46 87.66
C ALA A 30 33.77 -82.33 86.62
N VAL A 31 32.55 -81.86 86.39
CA VAL A 31 32.33 -80.67 85.56
C VAL A 31 32.84 -79.47 86.35
N GLU A 32 34.03 -78.99 85.98
CA GLU A 32 34.65 -77.80 86.56
C GLU A 32 34.12 -76.55 85.84
N PHE A 33 33.47 -75.66 86.57
CA PHE A 33 33.04 -74.38 86.04
C PHE A 33 34.18 -73.37 86.13
N ASN A 34 34.83 -73.10 85.00
CA ASN A 34 35.83 -72.07 84.87
C ASN A 34 35.16 -70.72 84.56
N SER A 35 35.62 -69.64 85.21
CA SER A 35 35.13 -68.27 84.99
C SER A 35 35.77 -67.56 83.79
N SER A 36 36.72 -68.21 83.11
CA SER A 36 37.35 -67.72 81.89
C SER A 36 36.34 -67.70 80.73
N SER A 37 36.47 -66.73 79.84
CA SER A 37 35.66 -66.65 78.63
C SER A 37 35.84 -67.90 77.76
N ALA A 38 34.75 -68.39 77.18
CA ALA A 38 34.80 -69.50 76.24
C ALA A 38 35.72 -69.19 75.05
N SER A 39 36.54 -70.16 74.66
CA SER A 39 37.43 -70.06 73.51
C SER A 39 36.63 -70.17 72.20
N TYR A 40 37.19 -69.65 71.10
CA TYR A 40 36.56 -69.68 69.78
C TYR A 40 36.26 -71.12 69.30
N SER A 41 37.08 -72.09 69.69
CA SER A 41 36.90 -73.52 69.37
C SER A 41 35.90 -74.25 70.26
N ASP A 42 35.44 -73.60 71.34
CA ASP A 42 34.53 -74.25 72.29
C ASP A 42 33.17 -74.47 71.64
N ARG A 43 32.60 -75.65 71.89
CA ARG A 43 31.29 -76.02 71.37
C ARG A 43 30.20 -75.60 72.33
N ILE A 44 29.12 -75.05 71.78
CA ILE A 44 27.96 -74.67 72.58
C ILE A 44 27.28 -75.94 73.07
N SER A 45 27.09 -76.07 74.38
CA SER A 45 26.46 -77.26 74.96
C SER A 45 24.94 -77.20 74.80
N ALA A 46 24.34 -78.28 74.31
CA ALA A 46 22.90 -78.46 74.20
C ALA A 46 22.43 -79.52 75.20
N LEU A 47 21.34 -79.22 75.91
CA LEU A 47 20.70 -80.18 76.80
C LEU A 47 19.75 -81.07 75.98
N HIS A 48 19.99 -82.38 75.98
CA HIS A 48 19.14 -83.36 75.31
C HIS A 48 18.40 -84.18 76.36
N GLN A 49 17.07 -84.20 76.26
CA GLN A 49 16.22 -85.05 77.08
C GLN A 49 15.96 -86.38 76.34
N GLU A 50 16.43 -87.47 76.93
CA GLU A 50 16.19 -88.82 76.45
C GLU A 50 14.79 -89.30 76.89
N VAL A 51 14.27 -90.34 76.23
CA VAL A 51 12.89 -90.86 76.42
C VAL A 51 12.61 -91.26 77.89
N ASP A 52 13.67 -91.51 78.66
CA ASP A 52 13.65 -92.04 80.02
C ASP A 52 13.69 -90.93 81.10
N LEU A 53 13.40 -89.67 80.73
CA LEU A 53 13.58 -88.47 81.58
C LEU A 53 15.04 -88.17 82.00
N LYS A 54 16.01 -88.83 81.35
CA LYS A 54 17.44 -88.58 81.55
C LYS A 54 17.90 -87.40 80.71
N PHE A 55 18.58 -86.44 81.32
CA PHE A 55 19.16 -85.30 80.62
C PHE A 55 20.65 -85.54 80.36
N THR A 56 21.07 -85.48 79.10
CA THR A 56 22.48 -85.54 78.71
C THR A 56 22.91 -84.22 78.09
N VAL A 57 24.08 -83.72 78.50
CA VAL A 57 24.70 -82.55 77.86
C VAL A 57 25.48 -83.05 76.66
N ARG A 58 25.12 -82.59 75.48
CA ARG A 58 25.81 -82.93 74.23
C ARG A 58 26.38 -81.66 73.62
N PRO A 59 27.60 -81.66 73.08
CA PRO A 59 28.08 -80.54 72.31
C PRO A 59 27.18 -80.37 71.09
N SER A 60 26.67 -79.16 70.88
CA SER A 60 25.98 -78.83 69.64
C SER A 60 26.96 -78.87 68.46
N GLY A 61 26.41 -78.91 67.25
CA GLY A 61 27.19 -78.77 66.02
C GLY A 61 27.84 -77.40 65.83
N PHE A 62 27.62 -76.44 66.74
CA PHE A 62 28.05 -75.05 66.63
C PHE A 62 29.13 -74.70 67.66
N THR A 63 30.08 -73.87 67.23
CA THR A 63 31.14 -73.31 68.07
C THR A 63 30.84 -71.87 68.49
N VAL A 64 31.59 -71.35 69.46
CA VAL A 64 31.55 -69.92 69.84
C VAL A 64 31.95 -69.03 68.65
N ASP A 65 32.89 -69.47 67.81
CA ASP A 65 33.27 -68.79 66.57
C ASP A 65 32.09 -68.68 65.58
N ASP A 66 31.27 -69.73 65.45
CA ASP A 66 30.08 -69.70 64.58
C ASP A 66 29.03 -68.69 65.09
N LEU A 67 28.84 -68.58 66.41
CA LEU A 67 27.97 -67.57 67.01
C LEU A 67 28.52 -66.14 66.83
N GLN A 68 29.84 -65.97 66.93
CA GLN A 68 30.48 -64.68 66.70
C GLN A 68 30.34 -64.24 65.24
N LYS A 69 30.58 -65.17 64.29
CA LYS A 69 30.35 -64.95 62.85
C LYS A 69 28.90 -64.60 62.55
N LEU A 70 27.94 -65.28 63.18
CA LEU A 70 26.52 -64.95 63.03
C LEU A 70 26.22 -63.54 63.56
N GLN A 71 26.76 -63.18 64.73
CA GLN A 71 26.57 -61.86 65.32
C GLN A 71 27.15 -60.76 64.42
N ASP A 72 28.35 -60.96 63.89
CA ASP A 72 29.00 -59.99 63.03
C ASP A 72 28.32 -59.89 61.66
N GLY A 73 27.80 -61.01 61.13
CA GLY A 73 26.92 -61.02 59.96
C GLY A 73 25.64 -60.21 60.18
N LEU A 74 24.99 -60.35 61.35
CA LEU A 74 23.80 -59.57 61.71
C LEU A 74 24.12 -58.07 61.83
N LYS A 75 25.26 -57.69 62.43
CA LYS A 75 25.70 -56.29 62.50
C LYS A 75 25.95 -55.71 61.11
N SER A 76 26.62 -56.46 60.23
CA SER A 76 26.87 -56.05 58.85
C SER A 76 25.56 -55.86 58.08
N SER A 77 24.65 -56.83 58.18
CA SER A 77 23.32 -56.75 57.53
C SER A 77 22.50 -55.55 58.04
N SER A 78 22.53 -55.28 59.35
CA SER A 78 21.88 -54.09 59.92
C SER A 78 22.46 -52.78 59.38
N ALA A 79 23.78 -52.71 59.18
CA ALA A 79 24.44 -51.54 58.62
C ALA A 79 24.11 -51.33 57.13
N GLU A 80 24.00 -52.41 56.36
CA GLU A 80 23.58 -52.36 54.95
C GLU A 80 22.12 -51.93 54.80
N LEU A 81 21.23 -52.37 55.70
CA LEU A 81 19.83 -51.94 55.69
C LEU A 81 19.66 -50.44 55.93
N GLU A 82 20.43 -49.85 56.86
CA GLU A 82 20.39 -48.40 57.06
C GLU A 82 20.93 -47.64 55.84
N LYS A 83 22.02 -48.11 55.21
CA LYS A 83 22.50 -47.51 53.96
C LYS A 83 21.45 -47.59 52.84
N LEU A 84 20.78 -48.73 52.70
CA LEU A 84 19.76 -48.91 51.67
C LEU A 84 18.55 -48.00 51.92
N LYS A 85 18.15 -47.85 53.18
CA LYS A 85 17.10 -46.92 53.59
C LYS A 85 17.45 -45.46 53.29
N ASP A 86 18.70 -45.05 53.50
CA ASP A 86 19.18 -43.72 53.11
C ASP A 86 19.14 -43.51 51.59
N VAL A 87 19.53 -44.53 50.82
CA VAL A 87 19.45 -44.51 49.36
C VAL A 87 17.99 -44.41 48.90
N VAL A 88 17.08 -45.19 49.49
CA VAL A 88 15.64 -45.15 49.17
C VAL A 88 15.05 -43.78 49.49
N ASN A 89 15.38 -43.20 50.64
CA ASN A 89 14.93 -41.85 51.00
C ASN A 89 15.47 -40.79 50.04
N SER A 90 16.73 -40.92 49.62
CA SER A 90 17.34 -40.01 48.64
C SER A 90 16.66 -40.13 47.27
N GLN A 91 16.37 -41.35 46.82
CA GLN A 91 15.64 -41.60 45.58
C GLN A 91 14.20 -41.05 45.65
N ALA A 92 13.50 -41.21 46.77
CA ALA A 92 12.16 -40.67 46.96
C ALA A 92 12.13 -39.14 46.80
N ARG A 93 13.13 -38.44 47.38
CA ARG A 93 13.30 -37.00 47.22
C ARG A 93 13.57 -36.60 45.76
N LEU A 94 14.47 -37.31 45.07
CA LEU A 94 14.77 -37.07 43.66
C LEU A 94 13.54 -37.27 42.77
N ILE A 95 12.75 -38.32 43.01
CA ILE A 95 11.51 -38.59 42.28
C ILE A 95 10.50 -37.46 42.50
N GLU A 96 10.37 -36.99 43.75
CA GLU A 96 9.47 -35.88 44.07
C GLU A 96 9.90 -34.57 43.38
N GLU A 97 11.20 -34.28 43.35
CA GLU A 97 11.76 -33.12 42.68
C GLU A 97 11.58 -33.19 41.16
N LEU A 98 11.86 -34.36 40.55
CA LEU A 98 11.59 -34.60 39.13
C LEU A 98 10.11 -34.42 38.79
N LYS A 99 9.19 -34.91 39.63
CA LYS A 99 7.75 -34.75 39.44
C LYS A 99 7.34 -33.28 39.54
N ARG A 100 7.89 -32.54 40.49
CA ARG A 100 7.61 -31.11 40.70
C ARG A 100 8.14 -30.26 39.54
N ASN A 101 9.33 -30.57 39.04
CA ASN A 101 9.94 -29.89 37.89
C ASN A 101 9.18 -30.21 36.59
N THR A 102 8.84 -31.47 36.37
CA THR A 102 8.06 -31.89 35.19
C THR A 102 6.67 -31.26 35.19
N GLY A 103 5.96 -31.27 36.33
CA GLY A 103 4.65 -30.63 36.45
C GLY A 103 4.69 -29.13 36.16
N SER A 104 5.67 -28.41 36.72
CA SER A 104 5.82 -26.96 36.52
C SER A 104 6.23 -26.60 35.08
N SER A 105 7.10 -27.41 34.46
CA SER A 105 7.48 -27.20 33.06
C SER A 105 6.33 -27.48 32.08
N SER A 106 5.47 -28.47 32.38
CA SER A 106 4.36 -28.83 31.50
C SER A 106 3.28 -27.75 31.40
N SER A 107 2.97 -27.06 32.50
CA SER A 107 1.98 -25.97 32.51
C SER A 107 2.49 -24.72 31.80
N SER A 108 3.75 -24.34 32.02
CA SER A 108 4.40 -23.22 31.31
C SER A 108 4.46 -23.49 29.80
N ASN A 109 4.95 -24.67 29.39
CA ASN A 109 5.05 -25.03 27.98
C ASN A 109 3.68 -25.09 27.29
N ALA A 110 2.64 -25.57 27.96
CA ALA A 110 1.27 -25.59 27.41
C ALA A 110 0.73 -24.17 27.16
N SER A 111 0.99 -23.24 28.08
CA SER A 111 0.56 -21.84 27.93
C SER A 111 1.31 -21.13 26.81
N GLU A 112 2.62 -21.33 26.69
CA GLU A 112 3.44 -20.79 25.61
C GLU A 112 3.00 -21.34 24.25
N MET A 113 2.75 -22.65 24.16
CA MET A 113 2.25 -23.28 22.94
C MET A 113 0.88 -22.74 22.52
N SER A 114 -0.02 -22.50 23.48
CA SER A 114 -1.32 -21.87 23.21
C SER A 114 -1.18 -20.46 22.64
N ASN A 115 -0.29 -19.65 23.25
CA ASN A 115 0.01 -18.30 22.79
C ASN A 115 0.62 -18.29 21.38
N LEU A 116 1.59 -19.18 21.12
CA LEU A 116 2.20 -19.34 19.80
C LEU A 116 1.19 -19.77 18.74
N LYS A 117 0.26 -20.69 19.09
CA LYS A 117 -0.81 -21.11 18.18
C LYS A 117 -1.76 -19.97 17.86
N LYS A 118 -2.11 -19.13 18.85
CA LYS A 118 -2.94 -17.93 18.66
C LYS A 118 -2.26 -16.92 17.74
N ILE A 119 -1.00 -16.58 18.02
CA ILE A 119 -0.22 -15.64 17.20
C ILE A 119 -0.07 -16.16 15.76
N THR A 120 0.25 -17.44 15.59
CA THR A 120 0.33 -18.08 14.26
C THR A 120 -1.00 -17.99 13.51
N GLY A 121 -2.14 -18.22 14.19
CA GLY A 121 -3.46 -18.10 13.58
C GLY A 121 -3.83 -16.65 13.18
N GLU A 122 -3.46 -15.68 14.02
CA GLU A 122 -3.62 -14.25 13.71
C GLU A 122 -2.76 -13.84 12.51
N GLN A 123 -1.50 -14.26 12.46
CA GLN A 123 -0.59 -14.03 11.34
C GLN A 123 -1.11 -14.64 10.04
N ALA A 124 -1.62 -15.88 10.06
CA ALA A 124 -2.21 -16.51 8.88
C ALA A 124 -3.42 -15.73 8.36
N SER A 125 -4.25 -15.20 9.27
CA SER A 125 -5.41 -14.37 8.91
C SER A 125 -4.99 -13.02 8.30
N GLN A 126 -3.94 -12.40 8.85
CA GLN A 126 -3.37 -11.16 8.32
C GLN A 126 -2.78 -11.37 6.92
N LEU A 127 -2.02 -12.45 6.72
CA LEU A 127 -1.46 -12.81 5.40
C LEU A 127 -2.55 -13.00 4.36
N LYS A 128 -3.63 -13.73 4.70
CA LYS A 128 -4.78 -13.90 3.81
C LYS A 128 -5.43 -12.56 3.45
N LYS A 129 -5.53 -11.63 4.41
CA LYS A 129 -6.08 -10.29 4.15
C LYS A 129 -5.18 -9.47 3.22
N LEU A 130 -3.86 -9.51 3.44
CA LEU A 130 -2.88 -8.87 2.55
C LEU A 130 -2.92 -9.46 1.14
N GLU A 131 -3.04 -10.78 1.02
CA GLU A 131 -3.19 -11.46 -0.27
C GLU A 131 -4.45 -10.99 -1.02
N THR A 132 -5.60 -10.90 -0.34
CA THR A 132 -6.82 -10.36 -0.95
C THR A 132 -6.67 -8.91 -1.39
N GLN A 133 -6.02 -8.07 -0.58
CA GLN A 133 -5.76 -6.67 -0.93
C GLN A 133 -4.80 -6.55 -2.13
N LEU A 134 -3.79 -7.42 -2.22
CA LEU A 134 -2.87 -7.45 -3.34
C LEU A 134 -3.57 -7.86 -4.64
N GLU A 135 -4.44 -8.86 -4.60
CA GLU A 135 -5.23 -9.28 -5.75
C GLU A 135 -6.23 -8.21 -6.20
N GLU A 136 -6.91 -7.53 -5.26
CA GLU A 136 -7.75 -6.38 -5.57
C GLU A 136 -6.95 -5.23 -6.20
N PHE A 137 -5.78 -4.90 -5.63
CA PHE A 137 -4.90 -3.88 -6.19
C PHE A 137 -4.45 -4.24 -7.60
N LYS A 138 -4.05 -5.49 -7.84
CA LYS A 138 -3.64 -5.98 -9.16
C LYS A 138 -4.78 -5.95 -10.18
N ARG A 139 -5.98 -6.35 -9.77
CA ARG A 139 -7.19 -6.26 -10.60
C ARG A 139 -7.51 -4.82 -10.95
N ASN A 140 -7.52 -3.92 -9.97
CA ASN A 140 -7.78 -2.50 -10.17
C ASN A 140 -6.72 -1.85 -11.07
N ASN A 141 -5.44 -2.14 -10.86
CA ASN A 141 -4.38 -1.56 -11.69
C ASN A 141 -4.42 -2.10 -13.13
N GLY A 142 -4.78 -3.38 -13.31
CA GLY A 142 -4.99 -3.98 -14.62
C GLY A 142 -6.14 -3.35 -15.39
N THR A 143 -7.29 -3.11 -14.74
CA THR A 143 -8.45 -2.47 -15.38
C THR A 143 -8.24 -0.97 -15.59
N SER A 144 -7.61 -0.26 -14.65
CA SER A 144 -7.25 1.15 -14.83
C SER A 144 -6.28 1.36 -15.99
N SER A 145 -5.31 0.45 -16.18
CA SER A 145 -4.35 0.55 -17.28
C SER A 145 -5.02 0.42 -18.66
N SER A 146 -5.98 -0.49 -18.83
CA SER A 146 -6.68 -0.65 -20.10
C SER A 146 -7.66 0.49 -20.38
N SER A 147 -8.39 0.96 -19.38
CA SER A 147 -9.27 2.13 -19.49
C SER A 147 -8.48 3.38 -19.83
N ASN A 148 -7.40 3.67 -19.10
CA ASN A 148 -6.54 4.83 -19.36
C ASN A 148 -5.89 4.75 -20.74
N ALA A 149 -5.44 3.58 -21.19
CA ALA A 149 -4.89 3.41 -22.54
C ALA A 149 -5.93 3.68 -23.63
N SER A 150 -7.18 3.25 -23.43
CA SER A 150 -8.27 3.53 -24.37
C SER A 150 -8.62 5.02 -24.41
N GLU A 151 -8.65 5.68 -23.24
CA GLU A 151 -8.94 7.10 -23.12
C GLU A 151 -7.84 7.96 -23.75
N VAL A 152 -6.57 7.63 -23.52
CA VAL A 152 -5.42 8.28 -24.16
C VAL A 152 -5.46 8.12 -25.69
N ASN A 153 -5.79 6.93 -26.19
CA ASN A 153 -5.95 6.72 -27.63
C ASN A 153 -7.11 7.54 -28.21
N ASN A 154 -8.24 7.61 -27.51
CA ASN A 154 -9.39 8.42 -27.93
C ASN A 154 -9.03 9.91 -27.96
N LEU A 155 -8.38 10.43 -26.91
CA LEU A 155 -7.89 11.80 -26.85
C LEU A 155 -6.90 12.11 -27.96
N LYS A 156 -5.97 11.18 -28.26
CA LYS A 156 -5.02 11.33 -29.35
C LYS A 156 -5.71 11.42 -30.72
N ARG A 157 -6.75 10.61 -30.96
CA ARG A 157 -7.55 10.67 -32.19
C ARG A 157 -8.27 12.01 -32.30
N VAL A 158 -9.01 12.42 -31.26
CA VAL A 158 -9.74 13.70 -31.25
C VAL A 158 -8.79 14.88 -31.46
N THR A 159 -7.64 14.89 -30.79
CA THR A 159 -6.64 15.96 -30.94
C THR A 159 -6.09 16.00 -32.37
N SER A 160 -5.84 14.84 -32.99
CA SER A 160 -5.38 14.75 -34.38
C SER A 160 -6.43 15.23 -35.37
N ASP A 161 -7.71 14.88 -35.13
CA ASP A 161 -8.83 15.32 -35.96
C ASP A 161 -9.01 16.85 -35.87
N GLN A 162 -8.96 17.40 -34.65
CA GLN A 162 -9.01 18.84 -34.40
C GLN A 162 -7.82 19.58 -35.04
N ALA A 163 -6.60 19.05 -34.94
CA ALA A 163 -5.44 19.66 -35.59
C ALA A 163 -5.60 19.74 -37.12
N SER A 164 -6.18 18.68 -37.71
CA SER A 164 -6.46 18.63 -39.15
C SER A 164 -7.56 19.62 -39.56
N GLU A 165 -8.58 19.81 -38.71
CA GLU A 165 -9.64 20.79 -38.93
C GLU A 165 -9.12 22.23 -38.82
N LEU A 166 -8.27 22.51 -37.82
CA LEU A 166 -7.62 23.81 -37.68
C LEU A 166 -6.72 24.16 -38.87
N ASP A 167 -6.00 23.19 -39.44
CA ASP A 167 -5.20 23.40 -40.65
C ASP A 167 -6.08 23.76 -41.86
N LYS A 168 -7.23 23.08 -42.02
CA LYS A 168 -8.21 23.40 -43.06
C LYS A 168 -8.79 24.80 -42.89
N LEU A 169 -9.21 25.16 -41.68
CA LEU A 169 -9.73 26.49 -41.36
C LEU A 169 -8.67 27.57 -41.61
N GLY A 170 -7.42 27.31 -41.22
CA GLY A 170 -6.29 28.21 -41.48
C GLY A 170 -6.09 28.48 -42.98
N LYS A 171 -6.15 27.44 -43.81
CA LYS A 171 -6.09 27.57 -45.28
C LYS A 171 -7.25 28.38 -45.84
N GLN A 172 -8.48 28.11 -45.38
CA GLN A 172 -9.66 28.87 -45.81
C GLN A 172 -9.58 30.36 -45.45
N ILE A 173 -9.04 30.68 -44.26
CA ILE A 173 -8.82 32.07 -43.84
C ILE A 173 -7.79 32.76 -44.74
N GLU A 174 -6.68 32.10 -45.09
CA GLU A 174 -5.70 32.68 -46.01
C GLU A 174 -6.25 32.85 -47.43
N GLU A 175 -7.06 31.91 -47.93
CA GLU A 175 -7.76 32.06 -49.21
C GLU A 175 -8.71 33.25 -49.21
N LEU A 176 -9.53 33.40 -48.16
CA LEU A 176 -10.43 34.55 -48.02
C LEU A 176 -9.66 35.87 -47.96
N LYS A 177 -8.55 35.90 -47.23
CA LYS A 177 -7.69 37.09 -47.10
C LYS A 177 -7.05 37.47 -48.44
N ARG A 178 -6.51 36.50 -49.20
CA ARG A 178 -6.00 36.74 -50.56
C ARG A 178 -7.09 37.21 -51.51
N GLY A 179 -8.26 36.55 -51.49
CA GLY A 179 -9.42 36.92 -52.28
C GLY A 179 -9.86 38.36 -52.01
N ASN A 180 -10.01 38.73 -50.74
CA ASN A 180 -10.44 40.07 -50.34
C ASN A 180 -9.41 41.18 -50.69
N ASN A 181 -8.12 40.86 -50.62
CA ASN A 181 -7.08 41.81 -51.02
C ASN A 181 -7.05 42.01 -52.55
N SER A 182 -7.29 40.93 -53.31
CA SER A 182 -7.40 41.02 -54.77
C SER A 182 -8.66 41.78 -55.22
N SER A 183 -9.80 41.55 -54.57
CA SER A 183 -11.05 42.25 -54.90
C SER A 183 -11.00 43.73 -54.56
N SER A 184 -10.42 44.12 -53.42
CA SER A 184 -10.23 45.54 -53.07
C SER A 184 -9.28 46.26 -54.03
N SER A 185 -8.20 45.61 -54.45
CA SER A 185 -7.30 46.11 -55.50
C SER A 185 -8.04 46.35 -56.82
N SER A 186 -8.77 45.34 -57.31
CA SER A 186 -9.54 45.44 -58.56
C SER A 186 -10.59 46.56 -58.48
N ASN A 187 -11.40 46.58 -57.40
CA ASN A 187 -12.42 47.60 -57.19
C ASN A 187 -11.81 49.01 -57.12
N SER A 188 -10.64 49.17 -56.49
CA SER A 188 -9.94 50.46 -56.44
C SER A 188 -9.51 50.93 -57.83
N SER A 189 -8.97 50.03 -58.65
CA SER A 189 -8.58 50.34 -60.03
C SER A 189 -9.78 50.72 -60.90
N GLU A 190 -10.89 49.97 -60.80
CA GLU A 190 -12.13 50.27 -61.52
C GLU A 190 -12.71 51.63 -61.12
N LEU A 191 -12.69 51.97 -59.83
CA LEU A 191 -13.19 53.25 -59.33
C LEU A 191 -12.31 54.41 -59.82
N ASN A 192 -10.98 54.26 -59.84
CA ASN A 192 -10.07 55.27 -60.38
C ASN A 192 -10.29 55.50 -61.89
N ASN A 193 -10.51 54.42 -62.64
CA ASN A 193 -10.85 54.50 -64.07
C ASN A 193 -12.16 55.24 -64.28
N LEU A 194 -13.20 54.87 -63.52
CA LEU A 194 -14.51 55.52 -63.60
C LEU A 194 -14.43 57.02 -63.26
N LYS A 195 -13.68 57.37 -62.21
CA LYS A 195 -13.45 58.76 -61.79
C LYS A 195 -12.73 59.58 -62.88
N SER A 196 -11.77 58.97 -63.57
CA SER A 196 -11.05 59.61 -64.69
C SER A 196 -11.96 59.83 -65.89
N THR A 197 -12.80 58.85 -66.23
CA THR A 197 -13.83 58.98 -67.28
C THR A 197 -14.82 60.09 -66.95
N VAL A 198 -15.37 60.10 -65.72
CA VAL A 198 -16.31 61.15 -65.27
C VAL A 198 -15.66 62.53 -65.28
N GLY A 199 -14.40 62.65 -64.82
CA GLY A 199 -13.67 63.92 -64.87
C GLY A 199 -13.44 64.41 -66.31
N SER A 200 -13.19 63.50 -67.25
CA SER A 200 -13.03 63.82 -68.67
C SER A 200 -14.36 64.29 -69.27
N GLN A 201 -15.46 63.58 -68.98
CA GLN A 201 -16.81 63.96 -69.39
C GLN A 201 -17.23 65.31 -68.81
N ALA A 202 -16.93 65.58 -67.54
CA ALA A 202 -17.22 66.87 -66.91
C ALA A 202 -16.50 68.03 -67.61
N SER A 203 -15.23 67.83 -67.97
CA SER A 203 -14.44 68.82 -68.72
C SER A 203 -14.98 69.05 -70.13
N GLU A 204 -15.45 67.99 -70.79
CA GLU A 204 -16.06 68.06 -72.11
C GLU A 204 -17.40 68.79 -72.07
N LEU A 205 -18.24 68.51 -71.07
CA LEU A 205 -19.48 69.25 -70.83
C LEU A 205 -19.23 70.73 -70.55
N GLU A 206 -18.18 71.09 -69.81
CA GLU A 206 -17.81 72.49 -69.60
C GLU A 206 -17.43 73.19 -70.92
N LYS A 207 -16.65 72.51 -71.77
CA LYS A 207 -16.30 73.04 -73.10
C LYS A 207 -17.54 73.21 -73.99
N LEU A 208 -18.41 72.21 -74.05
CA LEU A 208 -19.67 72.27 -74.79
C LEU A 208 -20.56 73.41 -74.26
N GLY A 209 -20.63 73.60 -72.94
CA GLY A 209 -21.35 74.69 -72.30
C GLY A 209 -20.82 76.07 -72.73
N LYS A 210 -19.49 76.27 -72.74
CA LYS A 210 -18.87 77.50 -73.25
C LYS A 210 -19.18 77.74 -74.72
N GLN A 211 -19.07 76.71 -75.55
CA GLN A 211 -19.40 76.80 -76.98
C GLN A 211 -20.87 77.19 -77.20
N ILE A 212 -21.80 76.66 -76.40
CA ILE A 212 -23.22 77.03 -76.47
C ILE A 212 -23.43 78.51 -76.11
N GLU A 213 -22.79 79.03 -75.05
CA GLU A 213 -22.90 80.45 -74.69
C GLU A 213 -22.26 81.36 -75.74
N GLU A 214 -21.11 80.98 -76.31
CA GLU A 214 -20.50 81.69 -77.45
C GLU A 214 -21.44 81.74 -78.65
N LEU A 215 -22.06 80.61 -79.02
CA LEU A 215 -23.04 80.57 -80.12
C LEU A 215 -24.26 81.46 -79.84
N LYS A 216 -24.77 81.46 -78.60
CA LYS A 216 -25.92 82.27 -78.20
C LYS A 216 -25.61 83.77 -78.24
N HIS A 217 -24.44 84.19 -77.76
CA HIS A 217 -23.99 85.57 -77.85
C HIS A 217 -23.64 86.00 -79.28
N GLY A 218 -22.99 85.11 -80.05
CA GLY A 218 -22.70 85.31 -81.46
C GLY A 218 -23.98 85.48 -82.29
N ASN A 219 -25.02 84.68 -82.02
CA ASN A 219 -26.31 84.80 -82.69
C ASN A 219 -27.10 86.06 -82.30
N SER A 220 -26.97 86.49 -81.04
CA SER A 220 -27.60 87.73 -80.56
C SER A 220 -26.92 88.97 -81.17
N SER A 221 -25.59 88.95 -81.27
CA SER A 221 -24.82 90.02 -81.89
C SER A 221 -24.99 90.04 -83.42
N SER A 222 -25.02 88.87 -84.09
CA SER A 222 -25.27 88.78 -85.53
C SER A 222 -26.67 89.26 -85.89
N SER A 223 -27.71 88.88 -85.14
CA SER A 223 -29.07 89.38 -85.37
C SER A 223 -29.19 90.89 -85.17
N SER A 224 -28.51 91.46 -84.17
CA SER A 224 -28.47 92.93 -83.98
C SER A 224 -27.73 93.65 -85.12
N SER A 225 -26.66 93.05 -85.65
CA SER A 225 -25.88 93.59 -86.76
C SER A 225 -26.69 93.54 -88.05
N SER A 226 -27.26 92.38 -88.40
CA SER A 226 -28.15 92.21 -89.54
C SER A 226 -29.38 93.12 -89.48
N SER A 227 -29.94 93.35 -88.28
CA SER A 227 -31.06 94.27 -88.08
C SER A 227 -30.67 95.73 -88.30
N SER A 228 -29.47 96.12 -87.87
CA SER A 228 -28.93 97.46 -88.07
C SER A 228 -28.63 97.72 -89.55
N GLU A 229 -27.98 96.77 -90.23
CA GLU A 229 -27.73 96.81 -91.68
C GLU A 229 -29.03 96.90 -92.48
N LEU A 230 -30.04 96.09 -92.13
CA LEU A 230 -31.36 96.16 -92.75
C LEU A 230 -32.03 97.52 -92.55
N SER A 231 -31.91 98.10 -91.36
CA SER A 231 -32.47 99.42 -91.07
C SER A 231 -31.78 100.51 -91.90
N SER A 232 -30.46 100.48 -92.00
CA SER A 232 -29.68 101.39 -92.86
C SER A 232 -30.07 101.25 -94.33
N LEU A 233 -30.13 100.03 -94.85
CA LEU A 233 -30.55 99.77 -96.23
C LEU A 233 -31.99 100.24 -96.49
N LYS A 234 -32.90 100.03 -95.54
CA LYS A 234 -34.30 100.49 -95.66
C LYS A 234 -34.39 102.02 -95.71
N SER A 235 -33.59 102.72 -94.91
CA SER A 235 -33.48 104.18 -94.98
C SER A 235 -32.89 104.63 -96.32
N GLU A 236 -31.82 103.99 -96.81
CA GLU A 236 -31.20 104.26 -98.11
C GLU A 236 -32.22 104.11 -99.25
N VAL A 237 -32.95 102.98 -99.28
CA VAL A 237 -34.01 102.71 -100.28
C VAL A 237 -35.15 103.72 -100.16
N SER A 238 -35.56 104.09 -98.95
CA SER A 238 -36.59 105.12 -98.74
C SER A 238 -36.14 106.48 -99.26
N ASN A 239 -34.88 106.87 -99.02
CA ASN A 239 -34.31 108.11 -99.53
C ASN A 239 -34.22 108.09 -101.06
N GLN A 240 -33.79 106.96 -101.65
CA GLN A 240 -33.79 106.76 -103.09
C GLN A 240 -35.20 106.83 -103.68
N GLY A 241 -36.21 106.28 -103.00
CA GLY A 241 -37.62 106.37 -103.39
C GLY A 241 -38.10 107.82 -103.42
N GLN A 242 -37.79 108.61 -102.39
CA GLN A 242 -38.11 110.05 -102.37
C GLN A 242 -37.40 110.81 -103.50
N ASN A 243 -36.12 110.52 -103.75
CA ASN A 243 -35.37 111.13 -104.84
C ASN A 243 -35.96 110.76 -106.21
N LEU A 244 -36.37 109.50 -106.41
CA LEU A 244 -37.04 109.06 -107.64
C LEU A 244 -38.38 109.76 -107.84
N ASP A 245 -39.16 109.95 -106.78
CA ASP A 245 -40.42 110.67 -106.85
C ASP A 245 -40.20 112.17 -107.16
N GLN A 246 -39.16 112.78 -106.60
CA GLN A 246 -38.75 114.14 -106.97
C GLN A 246 -38.32 114.21 -108.43
N LEU A 247 -37.49 113.28 -108.91
CA LEU A 247 -37.08 113.19 -110.32
C LEU A 247 -38.28 112.98 -111.25
N LYS A 248 -39.24 112.12 -110.86
CA LYS A 248 -40.48 111.90 -111.62
C LYS A 248 -41.30 113.18 -111.70
N ARG A 249 -41.45 113.94 -110.60
CA ARG A 249 -42.11 115.25 -110.61
C ARG A 249 -41.40 116.23 -111.51
N SER A 250 -40.06 116.36 -111.39
CA SER A 250 -39.27 117.22 -112.27
C SER A 250 -39.36 116.81 -113.74
N LEU A 251 -39.42 115.51 -114.03
CA LEU A 251 -39.62 114.99 -115.38
C LEU A 251 -41.04 115.30 -115.90
N GLU A 252 -42.07 115.15 -115.08
CA GLU A 252 -43.45 115.50 -115.45
C GLU A 252 -43.61 117.00 -115.67
N ASP A 253 -42.99 117.84 -114.84
CA ASP A 253 -42.91 119.29 -115.02
C ASP A 253 -42.16 119.66 -116.31
N LEU A 254 -41.07 118.95 -116.64
CA LEU A 254 -40.37 119.13 -117.93
C LEU A 254 -41.25 118.69 -119.10
N ARG A 255 -41.94 117.57 -118.96
CA ARG A 255 -42.84 117.00 -119.97
C ARG A 255 -44.03 117.90 -120.24
N SER A 256 -44.58 118.56 -119.21
CA SER A 256 -45.63 119.56 -119.36
C SER A 256 -45.14 120.85 -120.01
N LYS A 257 -43.82 121.08 -120.06
CA LYS A 257 -43.18 122.25 -120.67
C LYS A 257 -42.71 122.00 -122.11
N VAL A 258 -42.70 120.74 -122.54
CA VAL A 258 -42.30 120.28 -123.88
C VAL A 258 -43.53 119.98 -124.78
N LYS A 259 -44.75 120.25 -124.30
CA LYS A 259 -45.99 120.23 -125.10
C LYS A 259 -46.76 121.52 -124.90
#